data_AF-A0A0G4EFD7-F1
#
_entry.id   AF-A0A0G4EFD7-F1
#
_cell.length_a   1.000
_cell.length_b   1.000
_cell.length_c   1.000
_cell.angle_alpha   90.00
_cell.angle_beta   90.00
_cell.angle_gamma   90.00
#
_symmetry.space_group_name_H-M   'P 1'
#
loop_
_entity.id
_entity.type
_entity.pdbx_description
1 polymer ?
#
loop_
_entity_poly.entity_id
_entity_poly.type
_entity_poly.pdbx_seq_one_letter_code
_entity_poly.pdbx_strand_id
1 'polypeptide(L)'
;MRALIVLVALAIVCVTRAGAAELSSFTLFDREWSEQSCSTLPLESPYLAVADVNTGEVQPDEGSIGCGFEFRIGSVYATNIFRTNEQSISDEQFKTDLQDMSPEFSEEVYDKFADLHLKFFPWDSEKIKMRSGAEEDHWEIGVVAQEVQKVFPDAVRTYEEAIRDGANSTTTEVHYVNMDYMSYLQMTVVQQLQKRVESLEKQLADIQAEQENGFMTVLEQALKDFRGGRD
;
A
#
# COMPACT_ATOMS: atom_id res chain seq x y z
N MET A 1 -69.82 11.00 -11.06
CA MET A 1 -69.21 9.66 -11.13
C MET A 1 -68.26 9.67 -12.31
N ARG A 2 -66.95 9.57 -12.02
CA ARG A 2 -65.82 9.26 -12.92
C ARG A 2 -65.44 10.23 -14.04
N ALA A 3 -64.19 10.65 -13.95
CA ALA A 3 -63.40 11.38 -14.93
C ALA A 3 -63.15 10.57 -16.21
N LEU A 4 -62.86 11.24 -17.32
CA LEU A 4 -61.70 10.86 -18.13
C LEU A 4 -61.09 12.11 -18.75
N ILE A 5 -59.87 12.37 -18.30
CA ILE A 5 -59.00 13.45 -18.73
C ILE A 5 -58.42 13.08 -20.10
N VAL A 6 -58.38 14.11 -20.95
CA VAL A 6 -57.79 14.17 -22.27
C VAL A 6 -56.37 13.59 -22.27
N LEU A 7 -56.17 12.62 -23.13
CA LEU A 7 -54.89 11.98 -23.42
C LEU A 7 -54.24 12.72 -24.59
N VAL A 8 -52.93 12.92 -24.47
CA VAL A 8 -51.94 13.21 -25.52
C VAL A 8 -51.88 14.65 -26.01
N ALA A 9 -50.97 15.43 -25.40
CA ALA A 9 -49.80 15.95 -26.09
C ALA A 9 -48.98 16.84 -25.14
N LEU A 10 -48.00 16.26 -24.44
CA LEU A 10 -46.77 16.98 -24.14
C LEU A 10 -45.63 15.97 -24.17
N ALA A 11 -44.86 16.08 -25.24
CA ALA A 11 -43.55 15.49 -25.39
C ALA A 11 -42.57 16.09 -24.36
N ILE A 12 -41.45 15.38 -24.16
CA ILE A 12 -40.27 15.76 -23.37
C ILE A 12 -40.53 15.52 -21.87
N VAL A 13 -40.24 14.35 -21.32
CA VAL A 13 -38.88 13.84 -21.12
C VAL A 13 -38.83 12.33 -21.41
N CYS A 14 -38.09 11.95 -22.45
CA CYS A 14 -37.55 10.61 -22.56
C CYS A 14 -36.51 10.42 -21.45
N VAL A 15 -36.91 9.89 -20.30
CA VAL A 15 -35.98 9.12 -19.45
C VAL A 15 -36.13 7.67 -19.89
N THR A 16 -35.62 7.37 -21.08
CA THR A 16 -35.20 6.00 -21.37
C THR A 16 -34.08 5.71 -20.38
N ARG A 17 -34.43 5.04 -19.27
CA ARG A 17 -33.46 4.28 -18.48
C ARG A 17 -32.77 3.34 -19.46
N ALA A 18 -31.58 3.72 -19.91
CA ALA A 18 -30.65 2.76 -20.47
C ALA A 18 -30.21 1.92 -19.27
N GLY A 19 -30.79 0.73 -19.14
CA GLY A 19 -30.20 -0.29 -18.28
C GLY A 19 -28.75 -0.48 -18.71
N ALA A 20 -27.85 -0.70 -17.76
CA ALA A 20 -26.49 -1.08 -18.08
C ALA A 20 -26.56 -2.23 -19.10
N ALA A 21 -25.97 -2.00 -20.28
CA ALA A 21 -25.91 -3.05 -21.28
C ALA A 21 -24.83 -4.04 -20.83
N GLU A 22 -25.23 -5.29 -20.65
CA GLU A 22 -24.32 -6.40 -20.44
C GLU A 22 -23.41 -6.50 -21.67
N LEU A 23 -22.14 -6.13 -21.52
CA LEU A 23 -21.15 -6.13 -22.60
C LEU A 23 -20.74 -7.56 -22.91
N SER A 24 -20.54 -8.34 -21.86
CA SER A 24 -20.29 -9.76 -21.92
C SER A 24 -20.75 -10.40 -20.62
N SER A 25 -21.25 -11.63 -20.72
CA SER A 25 -21.31 -12.52 -19.58
C SER A 25 -20.74 -13.87 -19.95
N PHE A 26 -20.09 -14.47 -18.97
CA PHE A 26 -19.59 -15.82 -19.10
C PHE A 26 -19.78 -16.54 -17.77
N THR A 27 -20.06 -17.83 -17.90
CA THR A 27 -20.19 -18.71 -16.75
C THR A 27 -18.89 -19.46 -16.59
N LEU A 28 -18.26 -19.36 -15.41
CA LEU A 28 -17.06 -20.12 -15.08
C LEU A 28 -17.25 -20.74 -13.70
N PHE A 29 -17.21 -22.07 -13.63
CA PHE A 29 -17.43 -22.86 -12.41
C PHE A 29 -18.77 -22.55 -11.71
N ASP A 30 -19.86 -22.61 -12.47
CA ASP A 30 -21.24 -22.38 -11.96
C ASP A 30 -21.48 -20.98 -11.37
N ARG A 31 -20.64 -20.00 -11.73
CA ARG A 31 -20.78 -18.59 -11.33
C ARG A 31 -20.87 -17.71 -12.55
N GLU A 32 -21.82 -16.78 -12.49
CA GLU A 32 -22.11 -15.82 -13.54
C GLU A 32 -21.30 -14.54 -13.32
N TRP A 33 -20.49 -14.18 -14.30
CA TRP A 33 -19.74 -12.92 -14.33
C TRP A 33 -20.37 -12.05 -15.39
N SER A 34 -20.67 -10.79 -15.05
CA SER A 34 -21.15 -9.80 -16.02
C SER A 34 -20.22 -8.60 -16.06
N GLU A 35 -19.80 -8.23 -17.26
CA GLU A 35 -19.20 -6.93 -17.54
C GLU A 35 -20.34 -6.00 -17.92
N GLN A 36 -20.53 -4.95 -17.13
CA GLN A 36 -21.60 -3.98 -17.38
C GLN A 36 -21.00 -2.67 -17.87
N SER A 37 -21.49 -2.18 -19.01
CA SER A 37 -21.21 -0.81 -19.44
C SER A 37 -22.14 0.15 -18.74
N CYS A 38 -21.60 1.03 -17.90
CA CYS A 38 -22.34 2.17 -17.36
C CYS A 38 -22.42 3.27 -18.43
N SER A 39 -23.38 3.16 -19.34
CA SER A 39 -23.49 4.02 -20.53
C SER A 39 -24.09 5.42 -20.27
N THR A 40 -23.93 6.00 -19.08
CA THR A 40 -24.53 7.31 -18.74
C THR A 40 -23.53 8.45 -18.58
N LEU A 41 -22.22 8.18 -18.58
CA LEU A 41 -21.21 9.24 -18.68
C LEU A 41 -20.63 9.26 -20.11
N PRO A 42 -20.44 10.45 -20.72
CA PRO A 42 -19.82 10.59 -22.04
C PRO A 42 -18.29 10.39 -21.95
N LEU A 43 -17.87 9.35 -21.24
CA LEU A 43 -16.49 8.92 -21.14
C LEU A 43 -16.35 7.79 -22.16
N GLU A 44 -15.63 8.05 -23.25
CA GLU A 44 -15.36 7.13 -24.36
C GLU A 44 -14.47 5.92 -23.97
N SER A 45 -14.46 5.51 -22.69
CA SER A 45 -13.60 4.43 -22.20
C SER A 45 -14.29 3.64 -21.08
N PRO A 46 -14.20 2.30 -21.09
CA PRO A 46 -14.68 1.49 -19.98
C PRO A 46 -13.90 1.86 -18.71
N TYR A 47 -14.63 2.13 -17.63
CA TYR A 47 -14.06 2.37 -16.30
C TYR A 47 -14.78 1.47 -15.29
N LEU A 48 -14.05 1.03 -14.27
CA LEU A 48 -14.60 0.23 -13.18
C LEU A 48 -15.13 1.20 -12.12
N ALA A 49 -16.41 1.07 -11.75
CA ALA A 49 -17.05 1.92 -10.76
C ALA A 49 -17.92 1.09 -9.83
N VAL A 50 -18.09 1.56 -8.60
CA VAL A 50 -19.01 0.95 -7.65
C VAL A 50 -20.36 1.62 -7.79
N ALA A 51 -21.40 0.80 -7.87
CA ALA A 51 -22.78 1.24 -7.93
C ALA A 51 -23.55 0.75 -6.70
N ASP A 52 -24.49 1.55 -6.23
CA ASP A 52 -25.42 1.13 -5.19
C ASP A 52 -26.23 -0.09 -5.69
N VAL A 53 -26.28 -1.15 -4.89
CA VAL A 53 -26.89 -2.43 -5.28
C VAL A 53 -28.40 -2.36 -5.47
N ASN A 54 -29.06 -1.37 -4.87
CA ASN A 54 -30.51 -1.17 -4.95
C ASN A 54 -30.89 -0.20 -6.07
N THR A 55 -30.07 0.83 -6.32
CA THR A 55 -30.39 1.91 -7.26
C THR A 55 -29.64 1.80 -8.59
N GLY A 56 -28.51 1.11 -8.63
CA GLY A 56 -27.61 1.05 -9.78
C GLY A 56 -26.91 2.38 -10.07
N GLU A 57 -27.04 3.38 -9.20
CA GLU A 57 -26.35 4.65 -9.33
C GLU A 57 -24.88 4.48 -8.96
N VAL A 58 -23.98 4.91 -9.86
CA VAL A 58 -22.54 4.99 -9.59
C VAL A 58 -22.35 5.91 -8.39
N GLN A 59 -21.69 5.41 -7.35
CA GLN A 59 -21.34 6.20 -6.19
C GLN A 59 -19.97 6.85 -6.45
N PRO A 60 -19.91 8.17 -6.71
CA PRO A 60 -18.64 8.86 -6.80
C PRO A 60 -17.93 8.78 -5.45
N ASP A 61 -16.61 8.55 -5.49
CA ASP A 61 -15.72 8.52 -4.32
C ASP A 61 -15.97 7.38 -3.30
N GLU A 62 -16.92 6.48 -3.57
CA GLU A 62 -17.18 5.30 -2.75
C GLU A 62 -17.01 4.03 -3.57
N GLY A 63 -16.14 3.13 -3.11
CA GLY A 63 -16.02 1.82 -3.73
C GLY A 63 -14.79 1.04 -3.31
N SER A 64 -14.99 -0.25 -3.03
CA SER A 64 -13.89 -1.22 -3.01
C SER A 64 -13.99 -2.06 -4.28
N ILE A 65 -12.89 -2.20 -5.01
CA ILE A 65 -12.78 -3.24 -6.03
C ILE A 65 -12.54 -4.52 -5.25
N GLY A 66 -13.55 -5.39 -5.20
CA GLY A 66 -13.52 -6.65 -4.49
C GLY A 66 -14.89 -7.32 -4.55
N CYS A 67 -14.94 -8.64 -4.59
CA CYS A 67 -16.21 -9.36 -4.70
C CYS A 67 -16.99 -9.42 -3.36
N GLY A 68 -16.59 -8.70 -2.30
CA GLY A 68 -17.17 -8.89 -0.96
C GLY A 68 -16.95 -10.30 -0.38
N PHE A 69 -16.05 -11.07 -1.00
CA PHE A 69 -15.63 -12.41 -0.62
C PHE A 69 -14.10 -12.43 -0.58
N GLU A 70 -13.52 -13.38 0.17
CA GLU A 70 -12.07 -13.61 0.39
C GLU A 70 -11.29 -14.04 -0.87
N PHE A 71 -11.67 -13.56 -2.07
CA PHE A 71 -10.94 -13.86 -3.29
C PHE A 71 -9.86 -12.82 -3.55
N ARG A 72 -8.65 -13.31 -3.83
CA ARG A 72 -7.50 -12.48 -4.19
C ARG A 72 -7.75 -11.80 -5.54
N ILE A 73 -7.62 -10.47 -5.58
CA ILE A 73 -7.41 -9.77 -6.84
C ILE A 73 -5.92 -9.93 -7.17
N GLY A 74 -5.61 -10.82 -8.12
CA GLY A 74 -4.22 -11.09 -8.51
C GLY A 74 -3.53 -9.85 -9.08
N SER A 75 -4.22 -9.11 -9.95
CA SER A 75 -3.69 -7.91 -10.58
C SER A 75 -4.81 -7.07 -11.19
N VAL A 76 -4.62 -5.75 -11.18
CA VAL A 76 -5.49 -4.79 -11.88
C VAL A 76 -4.71 -4.25 -13.07
N TYR A 77 -5.02 -4.77 -14.25
CA TYR A 77 -4.46 -4.26 -15.51
C TYR A 77 -5.34 -3.12 -16.02
N ALA A 78 -4.78 -1.92 -16.08
CA ALA A 78 -5.47 -0.74 -16.59
C ALA A 78 -4.55 0.04 -17.51
N THR A 79 -5.05 0.37 -18.71
CA THR A 79 -4.32 1.20 -19.70
C THR A 79 -4.16 2.64 -19.22
N ASN A 80 -5.13 3.11 -18.42
CA ASN A 80 -5.08 4.37 -17.71
C ASN A 80 -5.62 4.13 -16.30
N ILE A 81 -4.74 4.23 -15.29
CA ILE A 81 -5.20 4.36 -13.91
C ILE A 81 -5.44 5.85 -13.69
N PHE A 82 -6.69 6.29 -13.75
CA PHE A 82 -7.07 7.62 -13.27
C PHE A 82 -7.17 7.59 -11.74
N ARG A 83 -6.02 7.40 -11.07
CA ARG A 83 -5.90 7.55 -9.63
C ARG A 83 -5.67 9.03 -9.35
N THR A 84 -6.77 9.76 -9.20
CA THR A 84 -6.69 11.21 -8.98
C THR A 84 -6.13 11.53 -7.60
N ASN A 85 -6.45 10.71 -6.57
CA ASN A 85 -5.89 10.81 -5.22
C ASN A 85 -6.01 9.47 -4.49
N GLU A 86 -4.93 9.01 -3.84
CA GLU A 86 -5.04 8.08 -2.72
C GLU A 86 -5.19 8.91 -1.45
N GLN A 87 -6.43 9.03 -0.98
CA GLN A 87 -6.75 9.75 0.24
C GLN A 87 -7.20 8.74 1.29
N SER A 88 -6.49 8.73 2.42
CA SER A 88 -6.97 8.09 3.64
C SER A 88 -7.42 9.20 4.59
N ILE A 89 -8.54 8.97 5.30
CA ILE A 89 -9.00 9.89 6.34
C ILE A 89 -7.93 9.89 7.45
N SER A 90 -7.25 11.03 7.61
CA SER A 90 -6.17 11.18 8.59
C SER A 90 -6.36 12.38 9.53
N ASP A 91 -7.55 12.98 9.53
CA ASP A 91 -7.90 14.10 10.39
C ASP A 91 -8.01 13.65 11.86
N GLU A 92 -7.47 14.47 12.76
CA GLU A 92 -7.39 14.24 14.21
C GLU A 92 -8.79 14.04 14.82
N GLN A 93 -9.82 14.72 14.31
CA GLN A 93 -11.18 14.58 14.84
C GLN A 93 -11.78 13.17 14.68
N PHE A 94 -11.23 12.36 13.77
CA PHE A 94 -11.64 10.97 13.55
C PHE A 94 -10.70 9.96 14.20
N LYS A 95 -9.76 10.42 15.03
CA LYS A 95 -8.81 9.59 15.77
C LYS A 95 -9.00 9.80 17.27
N THR A 96 -8.77 8.74 18.02
CA THR A 96 -8.87 8.72 19.49
C THR A 96 -7.57 8.20 20.08
N ASP A 97 -7.24 8.62 21.29
CA ASP A 97 -6.04 8.19 22.02
C ASP A 97 -4.73 8.39 21.23
N LEU A 98 -4.61 9.55 20.55
CA LEU A 98 -3.39 9.94 19.86
C LEU A 98 -2.23 10.07 20.85
N GLN A 99 -1.18 9.31 20.59
CA GLN A 99 0.06 9.32 21.37
C GLN A 99 1.23 9.41 20.40
N ASP A 100 2.23 10.19 20.79
CA ASP A 100 3.52 10.16 20.09
C ASP A 100 4.17 8.78 20.28
N MET A 101 4.87 8.35 19.24
CA MET A 101 5.64 7.11 19.29
C MET A 101 6.79 7.25 20.30
N SER A 102 6.90 6.31 21.24
CA SER A 102 7.97 6.40 22.23
C SER A 102 9.35 6.21 21.58
N PRO A 103 10.41 6.84 22.13
CA PRO A 103 11.77 6.62 21.67
C PRO A 103 12.18 5.14 21.72
N GLU A 104 11.76 4.43 22.78
CA GLU A 104 12.08 3.02 22.99
C GLU A 104 11.45 2.14 21.89
N PHE A 105 10.18 2.38 21.56
CA PHE A 105 9.51 1.65 20.48
C PHE A 105 10.15 1.96 19.13
N SER A 106 10.52 3.22 18.89
CA SER A 106 11.15 3.60 17.62
C SER A 106 12.51 2.92 17.43
N GLU A 107 13.29 2.81 18.49
CA GLU A 107 14.58 2.12 18.50
C GLU A 107 14.38 0.60 18.32
N GLU A 108 13.40 0.02 19.02
CA GLU A 108 13.04 -1.39 18.85
C GLU A 108 12.64 -1.70 17.41
N VAL A 109 11.80 -0.85 16.78
CA VAL A 109 11.43 -0.98 15.37
C VAL A 109 12.67 -0.91 14.48
N TYR A 110 13.59 0.03 14.72
CA TYR A 110 14.82 0.16 13.95
C TYR A 110 15.66 -1.12 13.98
N ASP A 111 15.92 -1.65 15.18
CA ASP A 111 16.72 -2.85 15.36
C ASP A 111 16.05 -4.08 14.72
N LYS A 112 14.75 -4.25 14.97
CA LYS A 112 13.94 -5.34 14.40
C LYS A 112 13.86 -5.29 12.88
N PHE A 113 13.73 -4.10 12.28
CA PHE A 113 13.64 -3.97 10.84
C PHE A 113 14.95 -4.37 10.16
N ALA A 114 16.10 -4.23 10.84
CA ALA A 114 17.39 -4.68 10.33
C ALA A 114 17.49 -6.21 10.21
N ASP A 115 16.68 -6.97 10.96
CA ASP A 115 16.60 -8.42 10.87
C ASP A 115 15.73 -8.91 9.69
N LEU A 116 14.97 -8.01 9.05
CA LEU A 116 14.16 -8.35 7.88
C LEU A 116 15.02 -8.41 6.62
N HIS A 117 14.95 -9.54 5.92
CA HIS A 117 15.71 -9.78 4.72
C HIS A 117 14.81 -9.66 3.49
N LEU A 118 15.14 -8.75 2.58
CA LEU A 118 14.55 -8.75 1.25
C LEU A 118 15.03 -9.98 0.49
N LYS A 119 14.10 -10.66 -0.18
CA LYS A 119 14.37 -11.85 -0.98
C LYS A 119 13.93 -11.60 -2.41
N PHE A 120 14.70 -12.18 -3.33
CA PHE A 120 14.31 -12.37 -4.71
C PHE A 120 13.69 -13.76 -4.81
N PHE A 121 12.46 -13.87 -5.35
CA PHE A 121 11.79 -15.15 -5.50
C PHE A 121 10.92 -15.19 -6.76
N PRO A 122 10.83 -16.35 -7.44
CA PRO A 122 9.75 -16.64 -8.35
C PRO A 122 8.55 -17.22 -7.59
N TRP A 123 7.38 -17.17 -8.19
CA TRP A 123 6.20 -17.85 -7.66
C TRP A 123 6.16 -19.32 -8.08
N ASP A 124 5.71 -20.18 -7.18
CA ASP A 124 5.43 -21.59 -7.48
C ASP A 124 4.05 -21.69 -8.14
N SER A 125 4.03 -21.80 -9.47
CA SER A 125 2.80 -21.77 -10.26
C SER A 125 1.91 -23.00 -10.11
N GLU A 126 2.46 -24.11 -9.60
CA GLU A 126 1.65 -25.28 -9.25
C GLU A 126 0.82 -25.01 -7.98
N LYS A 127 1.36 -24.22 -7.05
CA LYS A 127 0.70 -23.90 -5.77
C LYS A 127 -0.14 -22.63 -5.83
N ILE A 128 0.25 -21.68 -6.68
CA ILE A 128 -0.45 -20.41 -6.86
C ILE A 128 -0.94 -20.39 -8.29
N LYS A 129 -2.26 -20.38 -8.47
CA LYS A 129 -2.88 -20.21 -9.79
C LYS A 129 -2.60 -18.80 -10.32
N MET A 130 -1.40 -18.59 -10.81
CA MET A 130 -1.05 -17.40 -11.57
C MET A 130 -1.85 -17.43 -12.88
N ARG A 131 -2.45 -16.30 -13.24
CA ARG A 131 -3.43 -16.23 -14.33
C ARG A 131 -2.77 -16.35 -15.71
N SER A 132 -1.45 -16.22 -15.80
CA SER A 132 -0.73 -16.28 -17.07
C SER A 132 0.66 -16.89 -16.92
N GLY A 133 1.09 -17.69 -17.91
CA GLY A 133 2.46 -18.24 -17.97
C GLY A 133 3.56 -17.18 -18.09
N ALA A 134 3.22 -15.89 -18.18
CA ALA A 134 4.17 -14.78 -18.18
C ALA A 134 4.68 -14.42 -16.77
N GLU A 135 3.95 -14.80 -15.71
CA GLU A 135 4.33 -14.52 -14.31
C GLU A 135 5.18 -15.65 -13.69
N GLU A 136 5.22 -16.85 -14.30
CA GLU A 136 5.94 -18.02 -13.77
C GLU A 136 7.46 -17.85 -13.74
N ASP A 137 8.01 -17.08 -14.69
CA ASP A 137 9.46 -16.81 -14.79
C ASP A 137 9.86 -15.43 -14.22
N HIS A 138 8.91 -14.67 -13.66
CA HIS A 138 9.21 -13.34 -13.14
C HIS A 138 9.76 -13.41 -11.71
N TRP A 139 10.93 -12.82 -11.51
CA TRP A 139 11.52 -12.68 -10.19
C TRP A 139 10.96 -11.43 -9.52
N GLU A 140 10.33 -11.61 -8.37
CA GLU A 140 9.85 -10.53 -7.53
C GLU A 140 10.79 -10.27 -6.36
N ILE A 141 10.73 -9.05 -5.83
CA ILE A 141 11.41 -8.66 -4.58
C ILE A 141 10.35 -8.52 -3.51
N GLY A 142 10.57 -9.14 -2.36
CA GLY A 142 9.68 -8.98 -1.22
C GLY A 142 10.23 -9.57 0.06
N VAL A 143 9.34 -9.82 1.00
CA VAL A 143 9.64 -10.41 2.31
C VAL A 143 8.82 -11.69 2.50
N VAL A 144 9.32 -12.59 3.34
CA VAL A 144 8.56 -13.79 3.74
C VAL A 144 7.68 -13.42 4.92
N ALA A 145 6.35 -13.59 4.77
CA ALA A 145 5.40 -13.21 5.81
C ALA A 145 5.71 -13.86 7.17
N GLN A 146 6.17 -15.12 7.20
CA GLN A 146 6.54 -15.80 8.45
C GLN A 146 7.81 -15.22 9.11
N GLU A 147 8.70 -14.58 8.35
CA GLU A 147 9.84 -13.85 8.92
C GLU A 147 9.37 -12.52 9.49
N VAL A 148 8.50 -11.81 8.77
CA VAL A 148 7.86 -10.59 9.27
C VAL A 148 7.08 -10.88 10.55
N GLN A 149 6.30 -11.96 10.61
CA GLN A 149 5.47 -12.31 11.77
C GLN A 149 6.28 -12.54 13.05
N LYS A 150 7.50 -13.07 12.94
CA LYS A 150 8.38 -13.28 14.11
C LYS A 150 8.82 -11.96 14.74
N VAL A 151 8.96 -10.93 13.91
CA VAL A 151 9.54 -9.64 14.30
C VAL A 151 8.43 -8.63 14.62
N PHE A 152 7.42 -8.57 13.75
CA PHE A 152 6.25 -7.71 13.78
C PHE A 152 4.98 -8.56 13.57
N PRO A 153 4.46 -9.24 14.61
CA PRO A 153 3.30 -10.11 14.47
C PRO A 153 2.06 -9.38 13.94
N ASP A 154 1.85 -8.12 14.35
CA ASP A 154 0.72 -7.29 13.92
C ASP A 154 0.79 -6.86 12.45
N ALA A 155 1.97 -6.99 11.83
CA ALA A 155 2.17 -6.73 10.41
C ALA A 155 1.70 -7.90 9.53
N VAL A 156 1.29 -9.03 10.12
CA VAL A 156 0.90 -10.22 9.38
C VAL A 156 -0.52 -10.63 9.74
N ARG A 157 -1.36 -10.77 8.72
CA ARG A 157 -2.71 -11.32 8.83
C ARG A 157 -2.71 -12.74 8.30
N THR A 158 -3.53 -13.57 8.93
CA THR A 158 -3.60 -14.98 8.61
C THR A 158 -5.04 -15.34 8.25
N TYR A 159 -5.21 -16.04 7.13
CA TYR A 159 -6.51 -16.48 6.62
C TYR A 159 -6.45 -17.95 6.23
N GLU A 160 -7.56 -18.65 6.39
CA GLU A 160 -7.72 -20.02 5.90
C GLU A 160 -8.15 -19.98 4.43
N GLU A 161 -7.32 -20.52 3.54
CA GLU A 161 -7.63 -20.51 2.11
C GLU A 161 -7.59 -21.90 1.49
N ALA A 162 -8.54 -22.14 0.59
CA ALA A 162 -8.56 -23.36 -0.21
C ALA A 162 -7.48 -23.30 -1.29
N ILE A 163 -6.37 -23.99 -1.08
CA ILE A 163 -5.37 -24.24 -2.13
C ILE A 163 -5.80 -25.50 -2.88
N ARG A 164 -5.88 -25.39 -4.21
CA ARG A 164 -6.16 -26.54 -5.07
C ARG A 164 -4.85 -27.22 -5.45
N ASP A 165 -4.74 -28.50 -5.10
CA ASP A 165 -3.69 -29.40 -5.57
C ASP A 165 -4.34 -30.46 -6.47
N GLY A 166 -4.28 -30.23 -7.77
CA GLY A 166 -4.97 -31.04 -8.78
C GLY A 166 -6.50 -31.06 -8.59
N ALA A 167 -7.07 -32.25 -8.37
CA ALA A 167 -8.50 -32.47 -8.14
C ALA A 167 -8.95 -32.27 -6.69
N ASN A 168 -8.00 -32.15 -5.75
CA ASN A 168 -8.28 -31.99 -4.33
C ASN A 168 -8.15 -30.51 -3.94
N SER A 169 -9.05 -30.04 -3.06
CA SER A 169 -8.89 -28.75 -2.39
C SER A 169 -8.60 -28.99 -0.93
N THR A 170 -7.47 -28.49 -0.45
CA THR A 170 -7.14 -28.47 0.97
C THR A 170 -7.18 -27.04 1.46
N THR A 171 -7.90 -26.81 2.54
CA THR A 171 -7.82 -25.52 3.26
C THR A 171 -6.50 -25.48 4.01
N THR A 172 -5.75 -24.41 3.84
CA THR A 172 -4.51 -24.16 4.57
C THR A 172 -4.42 -22.71 4.98
N GLU A 173 -3.71 -22.50 6.07
CA GLU A 173 -3.37 -21.21 6.60
C GLU A 173 -2.41 -20.45 5.66
N VAL A 174 -2.81 -19.26 5.21
CA VAL A 174 -2.02 -18.36 4.34
C VAL A 174 -1.77 -17.04 5.07
N HIS A 175 -0.55 -16.54 4.94
CA HIS A 175 -0.06 -15.36 5.66
C HIS A 175 0.12 -14.18 4.70
N TYR A 176 -0.41 -13.02 5.08
CA TYR A 176 -0.38 -11.79 4.30
C TYR A 176 0.27 -10.66 5.08
N VAL A 177 1.19 -9.95 4.43
CA VAL A 177 1.83 -8.77 5.02
C VAL A 177 0.93 -7.55 4.83
N ASN A 178 0.67 -6.84 5.92
CA ASN A 178 0.00 -5.54 5.92
C ASN A 178 1.00 -4.46 5.46
N MET A 179 0.99 -4.16 4.17
CA MET A 179 1.95 -3.25 3.55
C MET A 179 1.84 -1.81 4.06
N ASP A 180 0.63 -1.34 4.42
CA ASP A 180 0.45 0.01 4.98
C ASP A 180 1.13 0.13 6.35
N TYR A 181 0.93 -0.87 7.20
CA TYR A 181 1.58 -0.94 8.51
C TYR A 181 3.10 -1.01 8.36
N MET A 182 3.60 -1.86 7.46
CA MET A 182 5.04 -1.95 7.15
C MET A 182 5.60 -0.63 6.63
N SER A 183 4.84 0.11 5.83
CA SER A 183 5.26 1.42 5.31
C SER A 183 5.40 2.45 6.43
N TYR A 184 4.50 2.47 7.42
CA TYR A 184 4.65 3.33 8.59
C TYR A 184 5.84 2.93 9.47
N LEU A 185 6.09 1.63 9.67
CA LEU A 185 7.31 1.17 10.36
C LEU A 185 8.57 1.61 9.62
N GLN A 186 8.59 1.52 8.29
CA GLN A 186 9.70 2.01 7.48
C GLN A 186 9.94 3.52 7.66
N MET A 187 8.88 4.33 7.78
CA MET A 187 9.03 5.75 8.10
C MET A 187 9.73 5.96 9.45
N THR A 188 9.37 5.17 10.47
CA THR A 188 10.05 5.20 11.77
C THR A 188 11.53 4.86 11.64
N VAL A 189 11.88 3.82 10.87
CA VAL A 189 13.27 3.44 10.59
C VAL A 189 14.03 4.60 9.94
N VAL A 190 13.44 5.27 8.94
CA VAL A 190 14.06 6.41 8.26
C VAL A 190 14.30 7.57 9.23
N GLN A 191 13.34 7.88 10.11
CA GLN A 191 13.52 8.91 11.13
C GLN A 191 14.66 8.57 12.12
N GLN A 192 14.79 7.30 12.51
CA GLN A 192 15.89 6.87 13.36
C GLN A 192 17.24 6.94 12.64
N LEU A 193 17.29 6.58 11.35
CA LEU A 193 18.49 6.77 10.52
C LEU A 193 18.90 8.24 10.47
N GLN A 194 17.94 9.16 10.25
CA GLN A 194 18.22 10.59 10.23
C GLN A 194 18.82 11.08 11.55
N LYS A 195 18.22 10.71 12.69
CA LYS A 195 18.76 11.06 14.02
C LYS A 195 20.18 10.54 14.24
N ARG A 196 20.46 9.31 13.82
CA ARG A 196 21.79 8.71 13.95
C ARG A 196 22.81 9.40 13.05
N VAL A 197 22.43 9.73 11.81
CA VAL A 197 23.29 10.50 10.89
C VAL A 197 23.62 11.87 11.47
N GLU A 198 22.62 12.62 11.96
CA GLU A 198 22.85 13.93 12.60
C GLU A 198 23.76 13.81 13.83
N SER A 199 23.59 12.76 14.64
CA SER A 199 24.46 12.49 15.78
C SER A 199 25.91 12.20 15.36
N LEU A 200 26.10 11.39 14.32
CA LEU A 200 27.42 11.06 13.78
C LEU A 200 28.10 12.29 13.16
N GLU A 201 27.36 13.11 12.41
CA GLU A 201 27.88 14.36 11.83
C GLU A 201 28.33 15.33 12.92
N LYS A 202 27.55 15.45 14.01
CA LYS A 202 27.95 16.27 15.16
C LYS A 202 29.23 15.74 15.82
N GLN A 203 29.32 14.43 16.06
CA GLN A 203 30.53 13.82 16.63
C GLN A 203 31.76 14.07 15.76
N LEU A 204 31.62 13.98 14.44
CA LEU A 204 32.71 14.29 13.51
C LEU A 204 33.14 15.76 13.60
N ALA A 205 32.20 16.70 13.67
CA ALA A 205 32.49 18.12 13.83
C ALA A 205 33.22 18.42 15.16
N ASP A 206 32.77 17.80 16.26
CA ASP A 206 33.40 17.96 17.58
C ASP A 206 34.85 17.43 17.57
N ILE A 207 35.08 16.23 16.99
CA ILE A 207 36.42 15.65 16.84
C ILE A 207 37.33 16.54 15.98
N GLN A 208 36.81 17.09 14.87
CA GLN A 208 37.57 18.00 14.01
C GLN A 208 37.96 19.29 14.75
N ALA A 209 37.03 19.89 15.51
CA ALA A 209 37.29 21.07 16.31
C ALA A 209 38.34 20.80 17.41
N GLU A 210 38.30 19.63 18.06
CA GLU A 210 39.32 19.23 19.03
C GLU A 210 40.71 19.09 18.40
N GLN A 211 40.80 18.50 17.20
CA GLN A 211 42.06 18.36 16.48
C GLN A 211 42.65 19.71 16.05
N GLU A 212 41.84 20.63 15.55
CA GLU A 212 42.28 21.98 15.17
C GLU A 212 42.76 22.78 16.38
N ASN A 213 42.01 22.75 17.48
CA ASN A 213 42.39 23.43 18.72
C ASN A 213 43.66 22.82 19.34
N GLY A 214 43.79 21.49 19.32
CA GLY A 214 44.98 20.79 19.79
C GLY A 214 46.22 21.16 18.96
N PHE A 215 46.09 21.18 17.64
CA PHE A 215 47.17 21.58 16.73
C PHE A 215 47.61 23.03 16.97
N MET A 216 46.65 23.96 17.10
CA MET A 216 46.95 25.37 17.38
C MET A 216 47.67 25.55 18.72
N THR A 217 47.26 24.82 19.75
CA THR A 217 47.91 24.87 21.07
C THR A 217 49.36 24.39 21.01
N VAL A 218 49.64 23.31 20.27
CA VAL A 218 51.01 22.80 20.06
C VAL A 218 51.85 23.82 19.29
N LEU A 219 51.28 24.46 18.26
CA LEU A 219 51.97 25.46 17.45
C LEU A 219 52.30 26.72 18.26
N GLU A 220 51.39 27.19 19.12
CA GLU A 220 51.62 28.31 20.03
C GLU A 220 52.73 28.01 21.04
N GLN A 221 52.74 26.80 21.62
CA GLN A 221 53.78 26.38 22.53
C GLN A 221 55.15 26.31 21.84
N ALA A 222 55.22 25.73 20.63
CA ALA A 222 56.44 25.68 19.84
C ALA A 222 56.97 27.07 19.46
N LEU A 223 56.09 28.01 19.11
CA LEU A 223 56.45 29.40 18.82
C LEU A 223 56.98 30.13 20.07
N LYS A 224 56.39 29.87 21.24
CA LYS A 224 56.83 30.44 22.52
C LYS A 224 58.22 29.92 22.90
N ASP A 225 58.44 28.61 22.76
CA ASP A 225 59.74 27.98 23.04
C ASP A 225 60.82 28.48 22.08
N PHE A 226 60.50 28.70 20.79
CA PHE A 226 61.44 29.27 19.83
C PHE A 226 61.82 30.73 20.14
N ARG A 227 60.87 31.55 20.64
CA ARG A 227 61.14 32.94 21.00
C ARG A 227 61.90 33.09 22.31
N GLY A 228 61.68 32.19 23.28
CA GLY A 228 62.34 32.21 24.60
C GLY A 228 63.79 31.70 24.61
N GLY A 229 64.28 31.10 23.52
CA GLY A 229 65.65 30.57 23.41
C GLY A 229 66.70 31.55 22.86
N ARG A 230 66.38 32.85 22.75
CA ARG A 230 67.34 33.91 22.38
C ARG A 230 67.52 34.89 23.53
N ASP A 231 68.18 34.43 24.58
CA ASP A 231 68.91 35.24 25.57
C ASP A 231 70.23 34.53 25.87
#